data_AF-A0A821XUE8-F1
#
_entry.id   AF-A0A821XUE8-F1
#
_cell.length_a   1.000
_cell.length_b   1.000
_cell.length_c   1.000
_cell.angle_alpha   90.00
_cell.angle_beta   90.00
_cell.angle_gamma   90.00
#
_symmetry.space_group_name_H-M   'P 1'
#
loop_
_entity.id
_entity.type
_entity.pdbx_description
1 polymer ?
#
loop_
_entity_poly.entity_id
_entity_poly.type
_entity_poly.pdbx_seq_one_letter_code
_entity_poly.pdbx_strand_id
1 'polypeptide(L)'
;MLHADGAPVTKVGGKSLWPIQCTLVEMPPPMRDRADATMILGAWLGGTHPNRDLLWCYIVQQIHDLFKNGIIISTDAGEKLKFNIRAQYATFDLPALAQNCNIIQFNGYDACPDCDIHGIAIGRQVFYPYSATPAAPKTDHDYTTLSIQNTTVTASKGIKGPTPLTKILVFPDQIAIDYMHLVCSGHFKTLITYWEKNLLPGVFDQSSNYLISIILPHSFRYQFIPLVQYSQWKTKMFR
;
A
#
# COMPACT_ATOMS: atom_id res chain seq x y z
N MET A 1 4.40 -6.20 9.50
CA MET A 1 4.00 -5.54 8.24
C MET A 1 4.53 -4.13 8.25
N LEU A 2 5.20 -3.69 7.19
CA LEU A 2 5.76 -2.35 7.04
C LEU A 2 4.79 -1.46 6.25
N HIS A 3 4.72 -0.19 6.62
CA HIS A 3 3.89 0.81 5.97
C HIS A 3 4.67 2.13 5.91
N ALA A 4 4.53 2.88 4.82
CA ALA A 4 5.05 4.24 4.73
C ALA A 4 4.14 5.08 3.83
N ASP A 5 3.70 6.22 4.35
CA ASP A 5 2.87 7.17 3.64
C ASP A 5 3.23 8.59 4.10
N GLY A 6 3.00 9.59 3.26
CA GLY A 6 3.26 10.99 3.55
C GLY A 6 2.00 11.71 4.02
N ALA A 7 2.10 12.42 5.15
CA ALA A 7 1.02 13.26 5.65
C ALA A 7 1.49 14.72 5.78
N PRO A 8 0.70 15.71 5.31
CA PRO A 8 1.00 17.11 5.54
C PRO A 8 0.92 17.42 7.04
N VAL A 9 1.92 18.13 7.58
CA VAL A 9 1.96 18.46 9.02
C VAL A 9 1.07 19.64 9.36
N THR A 10 0.93 20.59 8.44
CA THR A 10 0.06 21.75 8.59
C THR A 10 -0.85 21.88 7.37
N LYS A 11 -2.05 22.45 7.57
CA LYS A 11 -2.95 22.79 6.45
C LYS A 11 -2.39 23.90 5.56
N VAL A 12 -1.52 24.73 6.13
CA VAL A 12 -0.83 25.84 5.47
C VAL A 12 0.65 25.73 5.84
N GLY A 13 1.49 25.40 4.86
CA GLY A 13 2.94 25.18 5.06
C GLY A 13 3.41 23.89 4.41
N GLY A 14 4.40 23.99 3.54
CA GLY A 14 4.85 22.91 2.65
C GLY A 14 5.64 21.77 3.31
N LYS A 15 5.52 21.55 4.63
CA LYS A 15 6.22 20.44 5.31
C LYS A 15 5.32 19.22 5.42
N SER A 16 5.88 18.06 5.07
CA SER A 16 5.23 16.76 5.19
C SER A 16 6.03 15.85 6.11
N LEU A 17 5.32 15.04 6.89
CA LEU A 17 5.87 13.97 7.71
C LEU A 17 5.68 12.65 6.96
N TRP A 18 6.76 11.88 6.86
CA TRP A 18 6.78 10.56 6.25
C TRP A 18 7.23 9.55 7.30
N PRO A 19 6.31 9.02 8.12
CA PRO A 19 6.63 7.96 9.05
C PRO A 19 6.83 6.64 8.30
N ILE A 20 7.82 5.86 8.74
CA ILE A 20 7.87 4.43 8.49
C ILE A 20 7.29 3.75 9.71
N GLN A 21 6.24 2.98 9.48
CA GLN A 21 5.46 2.34 10.51
C GLN A 21 5.52 0.83 10.34
N CYS A 22 5.28 0.12 11.44
CA CYS A 22 5.12 -1.32 11.38
C CYS A 22 4.14 -1.83 12.42
N THR A 23 3.60 -3.01 12.13
CA THR A 23 2.69 -3.74 13.02
C THR A 23 3.09 -5.21 13.04
N LEU A 24 3.05 -5.86 14.21
CA LEU A 24 3.30 -7.30 14.32
C LEU A 24 2.16 -8.09 13.69
N VAL A 25 2.49 -9.00 12.77
CA VAL A 25 1.49 -9.76 12.01
C VAL A 25 0.91 -10.90 12.83
N GLU A 26 1.60 -11.32 13.88
CA GLU A 26 1.22 -12.40 14.79
C GLU A 26 0.14 -11.96 15.79
N MET A 27 -0.10 -10.65 15.94
CA MET A 27 -1.17 -10.15 16.79
C MET A 27 -2.55 -10.48 16.20
N PRO A 28 -3.55 -10.89 17.01
CA PRO A 28 -4.92 -11.10 16.55
C PRO A 28 -5.50 -9.83 15.89
N PRO A 29 -6.37 -9.95 14.86
CA PRO A 29 -6.88 -8.78 14.14
C PRO A 29 -7.48 -7.68 15.01
N PRO A 30 -8.30 -7.96 16.06
CA PRO A 30 -8.85 -6.90 16.92
C PRO A 30 -7.79 -6.12 17.69
N MET A 31 -6.65 -6.74 18.00
CA MET A 31 -5.52 -6.07 18.64
C MET A 31 -4.69 -5.30 17.61
N ARG A 32 -4.47 -5.92 16.44
CA ARG A 32 -3.68 -5.37 15.34
C ARG A 32 -4.25 -4.07 14.78
N ASP A 33 -5.58 -3.95 14.75
CA ASP A 33 -6.29 -2.78 14.21
C ASP A 33 -6.26 -1.56 15.15
N ARG A 34 -5.71 -1.70 16.36
CA ARG A 34 -5.57 -0.58 17.30
C ARG A 34 -4.42 0.33 16.91
N ALA A 35 -4.58 1.63 17.14
CA ALA A 35 -3.54 2.61 16.83
C ALA A 35 -2.24 2.38 17.60
N ASP A 36 -2.32 1.89 18.84
CA ASP A 36 -1.17 1.58 19.70
C ASP A 36 -0.46 0.27 19.35
N ALA A 37 -1.04 -0.55 18.47
CA ALA A 37 -0.38 -1.73 17.90
C ALA A 37 0.58 -1.37 16.76
N THR A 38 0.53 -0.13 16.26
CA THR A 38 1.41 0.38 15.20
C THR A 38 2.58 1.15 15.81
N MET A 39 3.80 0.67 15.52
CA MET A 39 5.04 1.31 15.96
C MET A 39 5.61 2.18 14.84
N ILE A 40 6.21 3.31 15.21
CA ILE A 40 6.98 4.15 14.28
C ILE A 40 8.45 3.71 14.37
N LEU A 41 9.00 3.23 13.26
CA LEU A 41 10.40 2.82 13.14
C LEU A 41 11.33 3.97 12.79
N GLY A 42 10.79 5.00 12.14
CA GLY A 42 11.49 6.23 11.80
C GLY A 42 10.54 7.22 11.15
N ALA A 43 10.98 8.47 11.00
CA ALA A 43 10.18 9.47 10.32
C ALA A 43 11.06 10.52 9.65
N TRP A 44 10.62 11.02 8.50
CA TRP A 44 11.22 12.16 7.82
C TRP A 44 10.28 13.35 7.87
N LEU A 45 10.77 14.48 8.38
CA LEU A 45 10.04 15.75 8.38
C LEU A 45 10.76 16.74 7.46
N GLY A 46 10.13 17.12 6.35
CA GLY A 46 10.78 17.99 5.37
C GLY A 46 9.81 18.71 4.46
N GLY A 47 10.32 19.75 3.78
CA GLY A 47 9.60 20.48 2.73
C GLY A 47 9.57 19.75 1.38
N THR A 48 10.32 18.66 1.27
CA THR A 48 10.49 17.85 0.07
C THR A 48 10.25 16.38 0.40
N HIS A 49 10.02 15.57 -0.62
CA HIS A 49 9.96 14.11 -0.48
C HIS A 49 11.24 13.57 0.15
N PRO A 50 11.14 12.53 1.01
CA PRO A 50 12.30 11.93 1.63
C PRO A 50 13.23 11.35 0.57
N ASN A 51 14.54 11.47 0.80
CA ASN A 51 15.48 10.59 0.13
C ASN A 51 15.20 9.17 0.64
N ARG A 52 14.57 8.35 -0.19
CA ARG A 52 14.19 6.96 0.12
C ARG A 52 15.38 6.20 0.71
N ASP A 53 16.54 6.27 0.07
CA ASP A 53 17.67 5.43 0.45
C ASP A 53 18.21 5.81 1.82
N LEU A 54 18.27 7.11 2.14
CA LEU A 54 18.61 7.59 3.49
C LEU A 54 17.57 7.19 4.54
N LEU A 55 16.29 7.27 4.19
CA LEU A 55 15.21 6.96 5.12
C LEU A 55 15.16 5.46 5.44
N TRP A 56 15.36 4.60 4.44
CA TRP A 56 15.26 3.14 4.62
C TRP A 56 16.56 2.47 5.05
N CYS A 57 17.75 2.98 4.71
CA CYS A 57 19.00 2.25 4.94
C CYS A 57 19.21 1.87 6.42
N TYR A 58 18.98 2.81 7.35
CA TYR A 58 19.13 2.56 8.79
C TYR A 58 18.08 1.61 9.35
N ILE A 59 16.85 1.69 8.87
CA ILE A 59 15.74 0.83 9.34
C ILE A 59 15.93 -0.60 8.82
N VAL A 60 16.28 -0.74 7.55
CA VAL A 60 16.57 -2.03 6.93
C VAL A 60 17.75 -2.72 7.61
N GLN A 61 18.82 -1.98 7.90
CA GLN A 61 19.98 -2.50 8.62
C GLN A 61 19.57 -3.08 9.99
N GLN A 62 18.82 -2.32 10.79
CA GLN A 62 18.36 -2.77 12.11
C GLN A 62 17.44 -3.98 12.03
N ILE A 63 16.46 -3.99 11.10
CA ILE A 63 15.57 -5.16 10.91
C ILE A 63 16.37 -6.39 10.50
N HIS A 64 17.31 -6.23 9.58
CA HIS A 64 18.17 -7.32 9.12
C HIS A 64 19.07 -7.86 10.25
N ASP A 65 19.57 -7.00 11.12
CA ASP A 65 20.37 -7.41 12.28
C ASP A 65 19.50 -8.12 13.34
N LEU A 66 18.28 -7.63 13.59
CA LEU A 66 17.28 -8.32 14.43
C LEU A 66 16.85 -9.67 13.85
N PHE A 67 16.86 -9.81 12.52
CA PHE A 67 16.61 -11.08 11.87
C PHE A 67 17.76 -12.06 12.07
N LYS A 68 19.00 -11.62 11.83
CA LYS A 68 20.19 -12.49 11.91
C LYS A 68 20.58 -12.84 13.35
N ASN A 69 20.65 -11.84 14.21
CA ASN A 69 21.18 -11.99 15.56
C ASN A 69 20.08 -12.31 16.57
N GLY A 70 18.85 -11.87 16.29
CA GLY A 70 17.74 -11.92 17.23
C GLY A 70 17.84 -10.88 18.34
N ILE A 71 16.85 -10.88 19.22
CA ILE A 71 16.79 -10.10 20.45
C ILE A 71 16.46 -11.03 21.62
N ILE A 72 17.04 -10.76 22.78
CA ILE A 72 16.74 -11.50 24.01
C ILE A 72 15.85 -10.62 24.90
N ILE A 73 14.69 -11.14 25.27
CA ILE A 73 13.73 -10.48 26.15
C ILE A 73 13.67 -11.28 27.44
N SER A 74 13.76 -10.59 28.58
CA SER A 74 13.55 -11.22 29.89
C SER A 74 12.09 -11.06 30.28
N THR A 75 11.43 -12.15 30.66
CA THR A 75 10.06 -12.12 31.18
C THR A 75 10.05 -11.64 32.64
N ASP A 76 8.88 -11.25 33.14
CA ASP A 76 8.70 -10.90 34.55
C ASP A 76 9.03 -12.07 35.50
N ALA A 77 8.95 -13.31 35.00
CA ALA A 77 9.34 -14.52 35.72
C ALA A 77 10.86 -14.81 35.67
N GLY A 78 11.65 -13.96 35.01
CA GLY A 78 13.11 -14.09 34.88
C GLY A 78 13.57 -15.02 33.74
N GLU A 79 12.65 -15.53 32.92
CA GLU A 79 12.99 -16.36 31.76
C GLU A 79 13.58 -15.51 30.63
N LYS A 80 14.61 -16.01 29.95
CA LYS A 80 15.20 -15.35 28.78
C LYS A 80 14.71 -15.99 27.49
N LEU A 81 13.91 -15.26 26.74
CA LEU A 81 13.37 -15.69 25.45
C LEU A 81 14.14 -15.01 24.32
N LYS A 82 14.54 -15.78 23.31
CA LYS A 82 15.17 -15.26 22.09
C LYS A 82 14.14 -15.17 20.97
N PHE A 83 14.04 -14.00 20.35
CA PHE A 83 13.17 -13.75 19.20
C PHE A 83 13.99 -13.32 17.99
N ASN A 84 13.64 -13.84 16.82
CA ASN A 84 14.13 -13.34 15.54
C ASN A 84 13.02 -12.53 14.89
N ILE A 85 13.30 -11.28 14.53
CA ILE A 85 12.31 -10.37 13.96
C ILE A 85 12.57 -10.25 12.47
N ARG A 86 11.55 -10.40 11.64
CA ARG A 86 11.65 -10.21 10.18
C ARG A 86 10.51 -9.35 9.65
N ALA A 87 10.77 -8.65 8.54
CA ALA A 87 9.69 -8.04 7.77
C ALA A 87 8.95 -9.14 6.98
N GLN A 88 7.67 -9.33 7.28
CA GLN A 88 6.87 -10.35 6.60
C GLN A 88 6.21 -9.81 5.31
N TYR A 89 5.75 -8.58 5.34
CA TYR A 89 5.10 -7.89 4.23
C TYR A 89 5.36 -6.38 4.34
N ALA A 90 5.31 -5.68 3.22
CA ALA A 90 5.10 -4.24 3.18
C ALA A 90 3.87 -3.90 2.33
N THR A 91 3.14 -2.85 2.68
CA THR A 91 2.07 -2.32 1.82
C THR A 91 2.21 -0.81 1.72
N PHE A 92 1.94 -0.31 0.54
CA PHE A 92 2.03 1.10 0.20
C PHE A 92 0.90 1.44 -0.76
N ASP A 93 0.46 2.69 -0.77
CA ASP A 93 -0.34 3.18 -1.89
C ASP A 93 0.52 3.19 -3.17
N LEU A 94 -0.10 3.31 -4.34
CA LEU A 94 0.63 3.18 -5.61
C LEU A 94 1.78 4.20 -5.79
N PRO A 95 1.63 5.50 -5.45
CA PRO A 95 2.75 6.44 -5.43
C PRO A 95 3.90 6.02 -4.50
N ALA A 96 3.61 5.71 -3.22
CA ALA A 96 4.64 5.33 -2.27
C ALA A 96 5.27 3.98 -2.63
N LEU A 97 4.50 3.06 -3.20
CA LEU A 97 5.00 1.78 -3.73
C LEU A 97 6.08 2.04 -4.78
N ALA A 98 5.78 2.87 -5.78
CA ALA A 98 6.71 3.19 -6.86
C ALA A 98 7.98 3.89 -6.35
N GLN A 99 7.83 4.79 -5.38
CA GLN A 99 8.95 5.46 -4.75
C GLN A 99 9.83 4.46 -3.97
N ASN A 100 9.24 3.73 -3.02
CA ASN A 100 9.94 2.86 -2.07
C ASN A 100 10.53 1.60 -2.71
N CYS A 101 9.84 1.00 -3.69
CA CYS A 101 10.32 -0.16 -4.44
C CYS A 101 11.19 0.23 -5.65
N ASN A 102 11.34 1.53 -5.91
CA ASN A 102 12.09 2.08 -7.03
C ASN A 102 11.65 1.53 -8.41
N ILE A 103 10.32 1.48 -8.62
CA ILE A 103 9.69 1.06 -9.89
C ILE A 103 8.97 2.22 -10.57
N ILE A 104 8.57 2.05 -11.83
CA ILE A 104 7.73 3.01 -12.55
C ILE A 104 6.42 3.21 -11.80
N GLN A 105 5.96 4.47 -11.74
CA GLN A 105 4.70 4.83 -11.10
C GLN A 105 3.50 4.34 -11.90
N PHE A 106 2.38 4.08 -11.23
CA PHE A 106 1.13 3.49 -11.76
C PHE A 106 0.57 4.07 -13.07
N ASN A 107 1.01 5.25 -13.50
CA ASN A 107 0.61 5.90 -14.75
C ASN A 107 1.63 5.70 -15.90
N GLY A 108 2.64 4.86 -15.72
CA GLY A 108 3.62 4.50 -16.74
C GLY A 108 3.26 3.20 -17.47
N TYR A 109 3.87 2.95 -18.62
CA TYR A 109 3.50 1.81 -19.46
C TYR A 109 3.82 0.45 -18.83
N ASP A 110 4.91 0.31 -18.07
CA ASP A 110 5.32 -0.96 -17.46
C ASP A 110 5.21 -0.94 -15.92
N ALA A 111 4.18 -0.30 -15.36
CA ALA A 111 4.14 0.03 -13.93
C ALA A 111 3.63 -1.08 -13.00
N CYS A 112 3.08 -2.17 -13.52
CA CYS A 112 2.57 -3.26 -12.67
C CYS A 112 3.72 -3.88 -11.86
N PRO A 113 3.65 -4.01 -10.53
CA PRO A 113 4.70 -4.65 -9.75
C PRO A 113 4.72 -6.18 -9.94
N ASP A 114 3.57 -6.79 -10.24
CA ASP A 114 3.44 -8.26 -10.21
C ASP A 114 3.72 -8.93 -11.55
N CYS A 115 3.49 -8.25 -12.68
CA CYS A 115 3.62 -8.85 -14.01
C CYS A 115 4.13 -7.87 -15.07
N ASP A 116 4.66 -8.42 -16.15
CA ASP A 116 5.25 -7.68 -17.27
C ASP A 116 4.19 -7.25 -18.31
N ILE A 117 3.09 -6.67 -17.82
CA ILE A 117 2.03 -6.14 -18.68
C ILE A 117 2.40 -4.74 -19.17
N HIS A 118 2.27 -4.52 -20.49
CA HIS A 118 2.45 -3.21 -21.10
C HIS A 118 1.10 -2.48 -21.22
N GLY A 119 1.06 -1.26 -20.72
CA GLY A 119 -0.10 -0.39 -20.78
C GLY A 119 -0.23 0.32 -22.14
N ILE A 120 -1.42 0.82 -22.43
CA ILE A 120 -1.73 1.65 -23.59
C ILE A 120 -2.22 3.02 -23.13
N ALA A 121 -1.75 4.09 -23.77
CA ALA A 121 -2.22 5.43 -23.47
C ALA A 121 -3.55 5.71 -24.18
N ILE A 122 -4.58 6.08 -23.41
CA ILE A 122 -5.86 6.56 -23.93
C ILE A 122 -6.12 7.92 -23.29
N GLY A 123 -5.98 8.98 -24.09
CA GLY A 123 -6.05 10.36 -23.60
C GLY A 123 -4.90 10.68 -22.64
N ARG A 124 -5.22 11.02 -21.38
CA ARG A 124 -4.23 11.36 -20.33
C ARG A 124 -4.00 10.23 -19.32
N GLN A 125 -4.47 9.03 -19.62
CA GLN A 125 -4.40 7.87 -18.72
C GLN A 125 -3.76 6.68 -19.44
N VAL A 126 -3.04 5.86 -18.67
CA VAL A 126 -2.53 4.56 -19.13
C VAL A 126 -3.47 3.47 -18.63
N PHE A 127 -3.87 2.60 -19.53
CA PHE A 127 -4.75 1.46 -19.26
C PHE A 127 -3.99 0.17 -19.48
N TYR A 128 -4.24 -0.82 -18.63
CA TYR A 128 -3.72 -2.17 -18.79
C TYR A 128 -4.84 -3.05 -19.35
N PRO A 129 -4.81 -3.35 -20.66
CA PRO A 129 -5.90 -4.06 -21.30
C PRO A 129 -6.00 -5.50 -20.76
N TYR A 130 -7.22 -5.96 -20.56
CA TYR A 130 -7.45 -7.36 -20.24
C TYR A 130 -7.02 -8.24 -21.43
N SER A 131 -6.34 -9.33 -21.11
CA SER A 131 -5.94 -10.37 -22.06
C SER A 131 -6.32 -11.73 -21.48
N ALA A 132 -6.85 -12.62 -22.33
CA ALA A 132 -7.12 -14.01 -21.95
C ALA A 132 -5.84 -14.78 -21.60
N THR A 133 -4.71 -14.37 -22.19
CA THR A 133 -3.38 -14.84 -21.83
C THR A 133 -2.77 -13.85 -20.84
N PRO A 134 -2.56 -14.24 -19.56
CA PRO A 134 -1.95 -13.36 -18.57
C PRO A 134 -0.53 -12.96 -18.98
N ALA A 135 -0.12 -11.75 -18.58
CA ALA A 135 1.26 -11.33 -18.71
C ALA A 135 2.17 -12.18 -17.81
N ALA A 136 3.44 -12.31 -18.18
CA ALA A 136 4.40 -13.08 -17.41
C ALA A 136 4.56 -12.47 -16.00
N PRO A 137 4.49 -13.28 -14.93
CA PRO A 137 4.74 -12.79 -13.59
C PRO A 137 6.20 -12.37 -13.43
N LYS A 138 6.44 -11.31 -12.64
CA LYS A 138 7.79 -10.92 -12.23
C LYS A 138 8.21 -11.77 -11.03
N THR A 139 9.50 -11.99 -10.93
CA THR A 139 10.12 -12.78 -9.86
C THR A 139 11.09 -11.94 -9.04
N ASP A 140 11.47 -12.42 -7.87
CA ASP A 140 12.51 -11.78 -7.06
C ASP A 140 13.84 -11.70 -7.80
N HIS A 141 14.10 -12.68 -8.67
CA HIS A 141 15.26 -12.66 -9.56
C HIS A 141 15.23 -11.51 -10.56
N ASP A 142 14.05 -11.19 -11.15
CA ASP A 142 13.90 -10.01 -12.01
C ASP A 142 14.24 -8.74 -11.22
N TYR A 143 13.68 -8.59 -10.02
CA TYR A 143 13.92 -7.42 -9.16
C TYR A 143 15.38 -7.28 -8.74
N THR A 144 16.04 -8.37 -8.33
CA THR A 144 17.44 -8.34 -7.88
C THR A 144 18.43 -8.13 -9.03
N THR A 145 18.15 -8.69 -10.21
CA THR A 145 19.06 -8.60 -11.36
C THR A 145 18.85 -7.30 -12.16
N LEU A 146 17.60 -7.01 -12.54
CA LEU A 146 17.31 -5.83 -13.35
C LEU A 146 17.56 -4.53 -12.58
N SER A 147 17.37 -4.52 -11.25
CA SER A 147 17.67 -3.32 -10.46
C SER A 147 19.15 -2.93 -10.46
N ILE A 148 20.08 -3.87 -10.64
CA ILE A 148 21.51 -3.58 -10.73
C ILE A 148 21.89 -3.16 -12.15
N GLN A 149 21.29 -3.80 -13.15
CA GLN A 149 21.55 -3.52 -14.57
C GLN A 149 20.96 -2.17 -15.02
N ASN A 150 19.76 -1.86 -14.53
CA ASN A 150 19.05 -0.63 -14.84
C ASN A 150 19.66 0.51 -14.05
N THR A 151 20.52 1.29 -14.72
CA THR A 151 20.89 2.62 -14.24
C THR A 151 19.67 3.55 -14.35
N THR A 152 19.70 4.71 -13.68
CA THR A 152 18.57 5.65 -13.54
C THR A 152 17.89 6.09 -14.84
N VAL A 153 18.48 5.82 -16.00
CA VAL A 153 18.00 6.26 -17.32
C VAL A 153 17.19 5.18 -18.06
N THR A 154 17.34 3.90 -17.73
CA THR A 154 16.69 2.79 -18.46
C THR A 154 15.96 1.87 -17.50
N ALA A 155 14.63 1.88 -17.52
CA ALA A 155 13.82 0.93 -16.78
C ALA A 155 13.45 -0.27 -17.69
N SER A 156 13.70 -1.48 -17.21
CA SER A 156 13.26 -2.73 -17.85
C SER A 156 12.24 -3.41 -16.95
N LYS A 157 11.15 -3.92 -17.53
CA LYS A 157 9.99 -4.45 -16.80
C LYS A 157 9.51 -3.48 -15.69
N GLY A 158 9.60 -2.18 -15.92
CA GLY A 158 9.26 -1.15 -14.93
C GLY A 158 10.18 -1.01 -13.72
N ILE A 159 11.27 -1.77 -13.62
CA ILE A 159 12.23 -1.69 -12.50
C ILE A 159 13.27 -0.62 -12.83
N LYS A 160 13.39 0.43 -12.00
CA LYS A 160 14.28 1.58 -12.30
C LYS A 160 15.67 1.46 -11.70
N GLY A 161 15.83 0.65 -10.66
CA GLY A 161 17.08 0.55 -9.93
C GLY A 161 16.92 -0.12 -8.57
N PRO A 162 17.98 -0.13 -7.73
CA PRO A 162 17.97 -0.83 -6.46
C PRO A 162 17.11 -0.09 -5.43
N THR A 163 16.69 -0.83 -4.40
CA THR A 163 16.06 -0.31 -3.18
C THR A 163 16.61 -1.05 -1.96
N PRO A 164 16.79 -0.40 -0.80
CA PRO A 164 17.18 -1.09 0.43
C PRO A 164 16.22 -2.22 0.84
N LEU A 165 14.94 -2.14 0.44
CA LEU A 165 13.91 -3.07 0.87
C LEU A 165 14.14 -4.53 0.44
N THR A 166 14.81 -4.77 -0.70
CA THR A 166 15.11 -6.13 -1.17
C THR A 166 16.04 -6.91 -0.23
N LYS A 167 16.69 -6.25 0.72
CA LYS A 167 17.50 -6.91 1.76
C LYS A 167 16.66 -7.61 2.84
N ILE A 168 15.39 -7.22 2.99
CA ILE A 168 14.51 -7.71 4.07
C ILE A 168 13.16 -8.23 3.55
N LEU A 169 12.89 -8.10 2.24
CA LEU A 169 11.66 -8.51 1.57
C LEU A 169 12.00 -9.12 0.21
N VAL A 170 11.23 -10.14 -0.17
CA VAL A 170 11.23 -10.81 -1.47
C VAL A 170 10.16 -10.16 -2.36
N PHE A 171 10.53 -9.71 -3.55
CA PHE A 171 9.62 -9.00 -4.45
C PHE A 171 9.17 -9.90 -5.60
N PRO A 172 7.96 -9.71 -6.16
CA PRO A 172 6.89 -8.87 -5.65
C PRO A 172 6.11 -9.50 -4.47
N ASP A 173 6.35 -10.79 -4.17
CA ASP A 173 5.52 -11.62 -3.27
C ASP A 173 5.28 -11.08 -1.86
N GLN A 174 6.24 -10.35 -1.27
CA GLN A 174 6.09 -9.75 0.06
C GLN A 174 5.65 -8.28 0.02
N ILE A 175 5.25 -7.79 -1.14
CA ILE A 175 4.59 -6.49 -1.30
C ILE A 175 3.08 -6.72 -1.41
N ALA A 176 2.39 -6.46 -0.31
CA ALA A 176 0.95 -6.58 -0.25
C ALA A 176 0.28 -5.40 -0.98
N ILE A 177 -0.81 -5.72 -1.67
CA ILE A 177 -1.67 -4.75 -2.32
C ILE A 177 -2.46 -3.97 -1.27
N ASP A 178 -2.47 -2.64 -1.40
CA ASP A 178 -3.29 -1.78 -0.55
C ASP A 178 -4.78 -1.88 -0.93
N TYR A 179 -5.51 -2.73 -0.22
CA TYR A 179 -6.95 -2.91 -0.37
C TYR A 179 -7.74 -1.59 -0.23
N MET A 180 -7.32 -0.71 0.68
CA MET A 180 -8.03 0.54 0.97
C MET A 180 -7.97 1.46 -0.25
N HIS A 181 -6.78 1.70 -0.80
CA HIS A 181 -6.65 2.58 -1.96
C HIS A 181 -7.09 1.91 -3.26
N LEU A 182 -6.79 0.62 -3.47
CA LEU A 182 -7.09 -0.07 -4.71
C LEU A 182 -8.57 -0.45 -4.82
N VAL A 183 -9.11 -1.16 -3.83
CA VAL A 183 -10.45 -1.75 -3.93
C VAL A 183 -11.51 -0.78 -3.47
N CYS A 184 -11.40 -0.27 -2.23
CA CYS A 184 -12.37 0.67 -1.65
C CYS A 184 -12.44 1.99 -2.44
N SER A 185 -11.34 2.74 -2.50
CA SER A 185 -11.34 4.05 -3.16
C SER A 185 -11.23 4.00 -4.68
N GLY A 186 -10.58 2.97 -5.23
CA GLY A 186 -10.37 2.82 -6.67
C GLY A 186 -11.51 2.08 -7.35
N HIS A 187 -11.58 0.77 -7.14
CA HIS A 187 -12.46 -0.13 -7.89
C HIS A 187 -13.94 0.12 -7.61
N PHE A 188 -14.36 0.12 -6.34
CA PHE A 188 -15.77 0.32 -5.99
C PHE A 188 -16.29 1.68 -6.44
N LYS A 189 -15.51 2.75 -6.26
CA LYS A 189 -15.88 4.08 -6.75
C LYS A 189 -16.07 4.10 -8.27
N THR A 190 -15.20 3.44 -9.01
CA THR A 190 -15.30 3.32 -10.48
C THR A 190 -16.54 2.55 -10.89
N LEU A 191 -16.83 1.42 -10.23
CA LEU A 191 -18.03 0.62 -10.49
C LEU A 191 -19.31 1.41 -10.24
N ILE A 192 -19.42 2.09 -9.09
CA ILE A 192 -20.63 2.88 -8.75
C ILE A 192 -20.81 4.03 -9.76
N THR A 193 -19.73 4.69 -10.16
CA THR A 193 -19.78 5.73 -11.21
C THR A 193 -20.29 5.18 -12.54
N TYR A 194 -19.93 3.94 -12.88
CA TYR A 194 -20.41 3.30 -14.10
C TYR A 194 -21.87 2.87 -13.96
N TRP A 195 -22.27 2.32 -12.82
CA TRP A 195 -23.65 1.94 -12.55
C TRP A 195 -24.61 3.12 -12.57
N GLU A 196 -24.25 4.25 -11.95
CA GLU A 196 -25.05 5.48 -12.00
C GLU A 196 -25.39 5.90 -13.44
N LYS A 197 -24.44 5.72 -14.37
CA LYS A 197 -24.61 6.11 -15.78
C LYS A 197 -25.35 5.09 -16.64
N ASN A 198 -25.35 3.81 -16.27
CA ASN A 198 -25.80 2.72 -17.13
C ASN A 198 -26.99 1.94 -16.57
N LEU A 199 -27.35 2.13 -15.29
CA LEU A 199 -28.55 1.53 -14.72
C LEU A 199 -29.81 2.24 -15.24
N LEU A 200 -30.93 1.50 -15.22
CA LEU A 200 -32.22 2.05 -15.58
C LEU A 200 -32.59 3.22 -14.65
N PRO A 201 -33.31 4.25 -15.18
CA PRO A 201 -33.79 5.35 -14.36
C PRO A 201 -34.54 4.87 -13.11
N GLY A 202 -34.22 5.47 -11.95
CA GLY A 202 -34.83 5.14 -10.66
C GLY A 202 -34.23 3.93 -9.92
N VAL A 203 -33.48 3.04 -10.58
CA VAL A 203 -32.82 1.91 -9.89
C VAL A 203 -31.76 2.41 -8.92
N PHE A 204 -31.00 3.43 -9.31
CA PHE A 204 -29.97 4.03 -8.47
C PHE A 204 -30.56 4.70 -7.22
N ASP A 205 -31.66 5.43 -7.37
CA ASP A 205 -32.38 6.07 -6.26
C ASP A 205 -33.04 5.04 -5.33
N GLN A 206 -33.65 4.00 -5.89
CA GLN A 206 -34.22 2.89 -5.10
C GLN A 206 -33.13 2.18 -4.30
N SER A 207 -31.98 1.90 -4.91
CA SER A 207 -30.83 1.28 -4.23
C SER A 207 -30.29 2.20 -3.13
N SER A 208 -30.25 3.51 -3.38
CA SER A 208 -29.87 4.52 -2.39
C SER A 208 -30.82 4.53 -1.19
N ASN A 209 -32.13 4.46 -1.42
CA ASN A 209 -33.15 4.41 -0.39
C ASN A 209 -33.12 3.10 0.40
N TYR A 210 -32.86 1.98 -0.28
CA TYR A 210 -32.67 0.69 0.39
C TYR A 210 -31.45 0.75 1.31
N LEU A 211 -30.32 1.27 0.84
CA LEU A 211 -29.08 1.34 1.62
C LEU A 211 -29.25 2.11 2.94
N ILE A 212 -29.94 3.25 2.94
CA ILE A 212 -30.22 4.02 4.17
C ILE A 212 -31.25 3.37 5.09
N SER A 213 -32.08 2.47 4.57
CA SER A 213 -33.06 1.73 5.36
C SER A 213 -32.44 0.61 6.20
N ILE A 214 -31.18 0.23 5.90
CA ILE A 214 -30.48 -0.82 6.63
C ILE A 214 -30.11 -0.32 8.03
N ILE A 215 -30.68 -0.97 9.04
CA ILE A 215 -30.37 -0.70 10.44
C ILE A 215 -29.25 -1.64 10.87
N LEU A 216 -28.08 -1.08 11.18
CA LEU A 216 -26.96 -1.84 11.72
C LEU A 216 -27.16 -2.11 13.22
N PRO A 217 -26.63 -3.23 13.76
CA PRO A 217 -26.63 -3.48 15.20
C PRO A 217 -25.97 -2.35 15.99
N HIS A 218 -26.39 -2.12 17.23
CA HIS A 218 -25.86 -1.05 18.10
C HIS A 218 -24.34 -1.05 18.29
N SER A 219 -23.66 -2.19 18.03
CA SER A 219 -22.20 -2.30 18.07
C SER A 219 -21.50 -1.55 16.92
N PHE A 220 -22.21 -1.24 15.84
CA PHE A 220 -21.69 -0.47 14.71
C PHE A 220 -21.91 1.02 14.96
N ARG A 221 -20.83 1.81 14.93
CA ARG A 221 -20.86 3.27 15.12
C ARG A 221 -21.09 4.06 13.83
N TYR A 222 -21.55 3.40 12.78
CA TYR A 222 -21.72 3.99 11.45
C TYR A 222 -23.16 3.85 10.99
N GLN A 223 -23.60 4.81 10.20
CA GLN A 223 -24.83 4.72 9.41
C GLN A 223 -24.43 4.74 7.94
N PHE A 224 -25.18 4.02 7.12
CA PHE A 224 -24.98 4.11 5.68
C PHE A 224 -25.33 5.50 5.17
N ILE A 225 -24.47 6.04 4.32
CA ILE A 225 -24.75 7.27 3.58
C ILE A 225 -25.49 6.87 2.29
N PRO A 226 -26.45 7.67 1.79
CA PRO A 226 -27.13 7.39 0.53
C PRO A 226 -26.15 7.12 -0.62
N LEU A 227 -26.47 6.15 -1.48
CA LEU A 227 -25.68 5.83 -2.67
C LEU A 227 -25.57 7.04 -3.60
N VAL A 228 -26.60 7.89 -3.69
CA VAL A 228 -26.56 9.16 -4.47
C VAL A 228 -25.47 10.14 -4.00
N GLN A 229 -24.91 9.95 -2.79
CA GLN A 229 -23.83 10.77 -2.25
C GLN A 229 -22.47 10.05 -2.28
N TYR A 230 -22.33 8.96 -3.05
CA TYR A 230 -21.10 8.15 -3.10
C TYR A 230 -19.84 8.96 -3.44
N SER A 231 -19.99 10.07 -4.18
CA SER A 231 -18.89 10.98 -4.51
C SER A 231 -18.21 11.60 -3.28
N GLN A 232 -18.95 11.73 -2.16
CA GLN A 232 -18.49 12.27 -0.89
C GLN A 232 -17.99 11.19 0.07
N TRP A 233 -18.14 9.91 -0.29
CA TRP A 233 -17.73 8.81 0.57
C TRP A 233 -16.21 8.79 0.74
N LYS A 234 -15.78 8.63 1.98
CA LYS A 234 -14.37 8.35 2.30
C LYS A 234 -14.12 6.85 2.19
N THR A 235 -12.86 6.45 2.08
CA THR A 235 -12.48 5.05 1.85
C THR A 235 -13.11 4.06 2.85
N LYS A 236 -13.20 4.46 4.12
CA LYS A 236 -13.83 3.66 5.19
C LYS A 236 -15.32 3.37 5.00
N MET A 237 -16.01 4.09 4.11
CA MET A 237 -17.43 3.89 3.79
C MET A 237 -17.64 2.87 2.68
N PHE A 238 -16.57 2.47 1.98
CA PHE A 238 -16.57 1.38 0.99
C PHE A 238 -16.12 0.04 1.59
N ARG A 239 -15.80 0.00 2.90
CA ARG A 239 -15.42 -1.19 3.66
C ARG A 239 -16.59 -1.62 4.53
#